data_AF-W4M8D3-F1
#
_entry.id   AF-W4M8D3-F1
#
_cell.length_a   1.000
_cell.length_b   1.000
_cell.length_c   1.000
_cell.angle_alpha   90.00
_cell.angle_beta   90.00
_cell.angle_gamma   90.00
#
_symmetry.space_group_name_H-M   'P 1'
#
loop_
_entity.id
_entity.type
_entity.pdbx_description
1 polymer ?
#
loop_
_entity_poly.entity_id
_entity_poly.type
_entity_poly.pdbx_seq_one_letter_code
_entity_poly.pdbx_strand_id
1 'polypeptide(L)'
;MAMLKRQVITDSAGNPIGVILPLADYVYVQEMLEQRPTPPSETDQLDCMAQAAQDPLFMADLHEAMSDFTEADAEWWEPTA
;
A
#
# COMPACT_ATOMS: atom_id res chain seq x y z
N MET A 1 18.51 23.10 13.51
CA MET A 1 18.13 23.44 12.12
C MET A 1 16.85 22.72 11.79
N ALA A 2 15.82 23.40 11.28
CA ALA A 2 14.56 22.76 10.92
C ALA A 2 14.72 22.09 9.55
N MET A 3 14.51 20.77 9.48
CA MET A 3 14.40 20.07 8.20
C MET A 3 13.08 20.46 7.54
N LEU A 4 13.12 20.79 6.25
CA LEU A 4 11.95 21.15 5.45
C LEU A 4 11.62 20.01 4.49
N LYS A 5 10.33 19.68 4.36
CA LYS A 5 9.82 18.80 3.30
C LYS A 5 9.16 19.65 2.22
N ARG A 6 9.50 19.36 0.96
CA ARG A 6 8.90 19.98 -0.22
C ARG A 6 8.13 18.91 -0.99
N GLN A 7 6.87 19.20 -1.33
CA GLN A 7 6.05 18.34 -2.16
C GLN A 7 5.17 19.16 -3.10
N VAL A 8 4.64 18.51 -4.13
CA VAL A 8 3.62 19.09 -5.03
C VAL A 8 2.33 18.32 -4.80
N ILE A 9 1.25 19.04 -4.53
CA ILE A 9 -0.11 18.52 -4.45
C ILE A 9 -0.96 19.11 -5.57
N THR A 10 -2.18 18.65 -5.71
CA THR A 10 -3.18 19.16 -6.64
C THR A 10 -4.28 19.84 -5.84
N ASP A 11 -4.69 21.03 -6.28
CA ASP A 11 -5.83 21.74 -5.70
C ASP A 11 -7.18 21.13 -6.11
N SER A 12 -8.26 21.68 -5.56
CA SER A 12 -9.64 21.26 -5.89
C SER A 12 -10.02 21.46 -7.36
N ALA A 13 -9.26 22.26 -8.11
CA ALA A 13 -9.45 22.54 -9.52
C ALA A 13 -8.49 21.75 -10.43
N GLY A 14 -7.66 20.85 -9.88
CA GLY A 14 -6.72 20.05 -10.66
C GLY A 14 -5.35 20.70 -10.89
N ASN A 15 -5.07 21.88 -10.32
CA ASN A 15 -3.81 22.58 -10.55
C ASN A 15 -2.72 22.15 -9.57
N PRO A 16 -1.46 22.02 -10.01
CA PRO A 16 -0.35 21.68 -9.12
C PRO A 16 0.03 22.86 -8.21
N ILE A 17 0.07 22.61 -6.89
CA ILE A 17 0.49 23.54 -5.85
C ILE A 17 1.72 22.98 -5.12
N GLY A 18 2.76 23.81 -4.95
CA GLY A 18 3.92 23.47 -4.15
C GLY A 18 3.70 23.75 -2.66
N VAL A 19 3.96 22.76 -1.81
CA VAL A 19 3.85 22.85 -0.35
C VAL A 19 5.25 22.70 0.26
N ILE A 20 5.64 23.64 1.12
CA ILE A 20 6.90 23.63 1.86
C ILE A 20 6.56 23.74 3.34
N LEU A 21 6.91 22.71 4.12
CA LEU A 21 6.58 22.62 5.53
C LEU A 21 7.80 22.15 6.34
N PRO A 22 7.98 22.60 7.58
CA PRO A 22 8.85 21.94 8.54
C PRO A 22 8.46 20.47 8.69
N LEU A 23 9.45 19.58 8.81
CA LEU A 23 9.21 18.14 8.92
C LEU A 23 8.36 17.79 10.15
N ALA A 24 8.52 18.54 11.24
CA ALA A 24 7.69 18.40 12.44
C ALA A 24 6.21 18.64 12.13
N ASP A 25 5.90 19.68 11.35
CA ASP A 25 4.54 20.03 10.97
C ASP A 25 3.97 19.06 9.93
N TYR A 26 4.84 18.54 9.06
CA TYR A 26 4.47 17.58 8.02
C TYR A 26 3.85 16.30 8.59
N VAL A 27 4.37 15.77 9.70
CA VAL A 27 3.86 14.53 10.32
C VAL A 27 2.38 14.66 10.67
N TYR A 28 1.92 15.85 11.08
CA TYR A 28 0.52 16.06 11.48
C TYR A 28 -0.45 16.11 10.29
N VAL A 29 0.03 16.48 9.11
CA VAL A 29 -0.80 16.68 7.91
C VAL A 29 -0.50 15.68 6.80
N GLN A 30 0.41 14.73 7.05
CA GLN A 30 0.88 13.77 6.06
C GLN A 30 -0.28 13.01 5.41
N GLU A 31 -1.22 12.47 6.20
CA GLU A 31 -2.34 11.70 5.65
C GLU A 31 -3.29 12.53 4.77
N MET A 32 -3.40 13.84 5.04
CA MET A 32 -4.22 14.76 4.24
C MET A 32 -3.51 15.18 2.95
N LEU A 33 -2.18 15.28 3.04
CA LEU A 33 -1.29 15.73 1.97
C LEU A 33 -0.88 14.60 1.02
N GLU A 34 -0.88 13.36 1.52
CA GLU A 34 -0.75 12.17 0.70
C GLU A 34 -2.01 12.06 -0.16
N GLN A 35 -1.85 12.44 -1.42
CA GLN A 35 -2.81 12.12 -2.46
C GLN A 35 -2.82 10.62 -2.62
N ARG A 36 -3.61 9.95 -1.78
CA ARG A 36 -3.86 8.52 -1.93
C ARG A 36 -4.38 8.35 -3.34
N PRO A 37 -3.71 7.54 -4.20
CA PRO A 37 -4.24 7.26 -5.51
C PRO A 37 -5.68 6.80 -5.31
N THR A 38 -6.59 7.31 -6.15
CA THR A 38 -7.97 6.85 -6.14
C THR A 38 -7.94 5.33 -6.12
N PRO A 39 -8.58 4.68 -5.14
CA PRO A 39 -8.56 3.23 -5.09
C PRO A 39 -9.05 2.72 -6.45
N PRO A 40 -8.36 1.73 -7.05
CA PRO A 40 -8.76 1.19 -8.34
C PRO A 40 -10.24 0.80 -8.25
N SER A 41 -10.97 1.01 -9.35
CA SER A 41 -12.39 0.64 -9.37
C SER A 41 -12.51 -0.87 -9.12
N GLU A 42 -13.68 -1.31 -8.64
CA GLU A 42 -13.91 -2.74 -8.40
C GLU A 42 -13.62 -3.58 -9.65
N THR A 43 -13.95 -3.06 -10.83
CA THR A 43 -13.62 -3.68 -12.13
C THR A 43 -12.12 -3.77 -12.35
N ASP A 44 -11.36 -2.69 -12.11
CA ASP A 44 -9.90 -2.69 -12.29
C ASP A 44 -9.22 -3.68 -11.33
N GLN A 45 -9.77 -3.83 -10.11
CA GLN A 45 -9.28 -4.81 -9.14
C GLN A 45 -9.53 -6.24 -9.62
N LEU A 46 -10.74 -6.53 -10.11
CA LEU A 46 -11.08 -7.85 -10.64
C LEU A 46 -10.20 -8.22 -11.84
N ASP A 47 -9.95 -7.28 -12.74
CA ASP A 47 -9.07 -7.48 -13.89
C ASP A 47 -7.62 -7.72 -13.46
N CYS A 48 -7.12 -6.96 -12.47
CA CYS A 48 -5.80 -7.19 -11.88
C CYS A 48 -5.68 -8.60 -11.27
N MET A 49 -6.70 -9.05 -10.53
CA MET A 49 -6.72 -10.39 -9.94
C MET A 49 -6.73 -11.49 -11.00
N ALA A 50 -7.54 -11.32 -12.06
CA ALA A 50 -7.59 -12.25 -13.18
C ALA A 50 -6.24 -12.33 -13.92
N GLN A 51 -5.53 -11.21 -14.03
CA GLN A 51 -4.19 -11.17 -14.63
C GLN A 51 -3.12 -11.78 -13.72
N ALA A 52 -3.19 -11.54 -12.42
CA ALA A 52 -2.25 -12.11 -11.44
C ALA A 52 -2.28 -13.65 -11.44
N ALA A 53 -3.46 -14.25 -11.62
CA ALA A 53 -3.60 -15.71 -11.77
C ALA A 53 -2.90 -16.28 -13.03
N GLN A 54 -2.57 -15.43 -14.01
CA GLN A 54 -1.84 -15.81 -15.21
C GLN A 54 -0.34 -15.52 -15.11
N ASP A 55 0.11 -14.85 -14.05
CA ASP A 55 1.52 -14.53 -13.83
C ASP A 55 2.20 -15.68 -13.05
N PRO A 56 3.15 -16.41 -13.68
CA PRO A 56 3.83 -17.52 -13.03
C PRO A 56 4.67 -17.12 -11.80
N LEU A 57 5.21 -15.89 -11.77
CA LEU A 57 5.99 -15.42 -10.62
C LEU A 57 5.08 -15.15 -9.43
N PHE A 58 3.97 -14.45 -9.68
CA PHE A 58 2.96 -14.22 -8.64
C PHE A 58 2.43 -15.52 -8.05
N MET A 59 2.14 -16.52 -8.89
CA MET A 59 1.64 -17.81 -8.42
C MET A 59 2.69 -18.61 -7.63
N ALA A 60 3.97 -18.47 -7.96
CA ALA A 60 5.06 -19.09 -7.20
C ALA A 60 5.17 -18.45 -5.80
N ASP A 61 5.20 -17.12 -5.74
CA ASP A 61 5.26 -16.37 -4.49
C ASP A 61 4.03 -16.64 -3.61
N LEU A 62 2.84 -16.72 -4.22
CA LEU A 62 1.60 -17.06 -3.51
C LEU A 62 1.66 -18.48 -2.91
N HIS A 63 2.19 -19.45 -3.65
CA HIS A 63 2.34 -20.81 -3.17
C HIS A 63 3.33 -20.89 -2.00
N GLU A 64 4.45 -20.17 -2.07
CA GLU A 64 5.41 -20.06 -0.97
C GLU A 64 4.75 -19.46 0.28
N ALA A 65 4.09 -18.31 0.15
CA ALA A 65 3.40 -17.68 1.26
C ALA A 65 2.31 -18.56 1.89
N MET A 66 1.55 -19.31 1.08
CA MET A 66 0.57 -20.27 1.57
C MET A 66 1.22 -21.45 2.29
N SER A 67 2.39 -21.90 1.82
CA SER A 67 3.16 -22.96 2.47
C SER A 67 3.63 -22.53 3.85
N ASP A 68 4.24 -21.34 3.94
CA ASP A 68 4.70 -20.75 5.21
C ASP A 68 3.53 -20.56 6.19
N PHE A 69 2.38 -20.12 5.68
CA PHE A 69 1.18 -19.98 6.50
C PHE A 69 0.67 -21.32 7.03
N THR A 70 0.76 -22.39 6.24
CA THR A 70 0.35 -23.73 6.66
C THR A 70 1.26 -24.27 7.77
N GLU A 71 2.55 -23.99 7.70
CA GLU A 71 3.51 -24.32 8.76
C GLU A 71 3.20 -23.55 10.05
N ALA A 72 2.88 -22.25 9.95
CA ALA A 72 2.47 -21.44 11.09
C ALA A 72 1.12 -21.88 11.68
N ASP A 73 0.13 -22.21 10.87
CA ASP A 73 -1.19 -22.66 11.34
C ASP A 73 -1.10 -23.97 12.15
N ALA A 74 -0.23 -24.89 11.71
CA ALA A 74 0.03 -26.14 12.43
C ALA A 74 0.63 -25.91 13.83
N GLU A 75 1.48 -24.88 14.00
CA GLU A 75 2.07 -24.52 15.30
C GLU A 75 1.06 -23.87 16.25
N TRP A 76 0.02 -23.21 15.72
CA TRP A 76 -0.96 -22.47 16.53
C TRP A 76 -2.18 -23.29 16.94
N TRP A 77 -2.50 -24.38 16.23
CA TRP A 77 -3.75 -25.13 16.44
C TRP A 77 -3.58 -26.48 17.15
N GLU A 78 -2.38 -27.08 17.20
CA GLU A 78 -2.19 -28.34 17.95
C GLU A 78 -1.98 -28.07 19.44
N PRO A 79 -2.89 -28.51 20.34
CA PRO A 79 -2.61 -28.46 21.76
C PRO A 79 -1.49 -29.45 22.04
N THR A 80 -0.34 -28.96 22.50
CA THR A 80 0.72 -29.79 23.09
C THR A 80 0.10 -30.77 24.09
N ALA A 81 0.08 -32.05 23.74
CA ALA A 81 -0.32 -33.15 24.61
C ALA A 81 0.79 -33.51 25.61
#